data_AF-A0A6A4ITI5-F1
#
_entry.id   AF-A0A6A4ITI5-F1
#
_cell.length_a   1.000
_cell.length_b   1.000
_cell.length_c   1.000
_cell.angle_alpha   90.00
_cell.angle_beta   90.00
_cell.angle_gamma   90.00
#
_symmetry.space_group_name_H-M   'P 1'
#
loop_
_entity.id
_entity.type
_entity.pdbx_description
1 polymer ?
#
loop_
_entity_poly.entity_id
_entity_poly.type
_entity_poly.pdbx_seq_one_letter_code
_entity_poly.pdbx_strand_id
1 'polypeptide(L)'
;MGSGKPSNDDALINCHHCRVKRDPSDIVQCTFHICRTANATKTRCTLKYCRNCLKKKYNEDLDAITTTTRGQRETGHAEDAYIFKCPKCRGQCSCWRCKKRIASQTAAALTKATKTKETQSQSVPGSVNIGRPPKPLVPPIWSIISTQLSFKDAEDRIFIREFVQRFSNLRGMTIPKAQLQELEFIGGTNDQNDSNDDEVYTNWVSETCVRSLVLSLIGVLAAEEESSATLAMKNTMKDIRNSGVNLTKIWAVLATLRAALGPPDKVSETDKVDEHGDDESSEDRIILDYPDPSPPPANHSGRSTRSVSTDAFPVVHAAQMIPVILGLIETVLESHAVRTELEEGTKDGREKFRESRECIKLENESWDQLRKSLEEAQEPDVLKIKAERQAHKLKITGLENAAKVIASAFIPRFTPLGSDSDGRIYWALTPGVYDREYALDYIASRQPQGPKSKKPRNRKHRVQKEESDRKALKEWTWFLAVWGTEPTAMGASATADKQWWGFWDPVEIHRLAEWISVTNDLKTTGDPSSGRPAASRTVEGLKTLVKNIAEYATLLEWRAQGEED
;
A
#
# COMPACT_ATOMS: atom_id res chain seq x y z
N MET A 1 1.11 66.61 -14.75
CA MET A 1 1.74 65.60 -15.62
C MET A 1 1.97 64.35 -14.78
N GLY A 2 1.12 63.33 -14.93
CA GLY A 2 1.22 62.06 -14.20
C GLY A 2 1.30 60.91 -15.20
N SER A 3 2.42 60.19 -15.20
CA SER A 3 2.65 58.98 -15.99
C SER A 3 2.12 57.77 -15.23
N GLY A 4 0.93 57.28 -15.59
CA GLY A 4 0.39 56.03 -15.07
C GLY A 4 1.21 54.84 -15.57
N LYS A 5 1.74 54.04 -14.63
CA LYS A 5 2.31 52.72 -14.93
C LYS A 5 1.17 51.79 -15.39
N PRO A 6 1.23 51.17 -16.57
CA PRO A 6 0.29 50.11 -16.91
C PRO A 6 0.51 48.95 -15.93
N SER A 7 -0.54 48.54 -15.22
CA SER A 7 -0.56 47.32 -14.43
C SER A 7 -0.45 46.14 -15.39
N ASN A 8 0.79 45.70 -15.62
CA ASN A 8 1.11 44.56 -16.47
C ASN A 8 0.81 43.28 -15.69
N ASP A 9 -0.47 43.05 -15.38
CA ASP A 9 -0.99 41.72 -15.05
C ASP A 9 -1.01 40.90 -16.35
N ASP A 10 0.18 40.60 -16.88
CA ASP A 10 0.35 39.69 -18.00
C ASP A 10 -0.34 38.38 -17.62
N ALA A 11 -1.42 38.08 -18.34
CA ALA A 11 -2.35 37.03 -17.98
C ALA A 11 -1.64 35.67 -17.97
N LEU A 12 -1.23 35.20 -16.78
CA LEU A 12 -0.59 33.91 -16.61
C LEU A 12 -1.42 32.79 -17.25
N ILE A 13 -0.75 31.88 -17.94
CA ILE A 13 -1.37 30.86 -18.76
C ILE A 13 -1.25 29.48 -18.09
N ASN A 14 -2.36 28.74 -18.04
CA ASN A 14 -2.38 27.38 -17.47
C ASN A 14 -1.75 26.35 -18.42
N CYS A 15 -0.79 25.57 -17.91
CA CYS A 15 -0.26 24.40 -18.61
C CYS A 15 -1.27 23.24 -18.64
N HIS A 16 -1.42 22.55 -19.77
CA HIS A 16 -2.32 21.41 -19.91
C HIS A 16 -1.97 20.21 -19.01
N HIS A 17 -0.67 19.93 -18.82
CA HIS A 17 -0.22 18.73 -18.11
C HIS A 17 -0.21 18.92 -16.59
N CYS A 18 0.46 19.96 -16.08
CA CYS A 18 0.56 20.22 -14.63
C CYS A 18 -0.50 21.17 -14.07
N ARG A 19 -1.27 21.87 -14.92
CA ARG A 19 -2.28 22.89 -14.55
C ARG A 19 -1.75 24.10 -13.76
N VAL A 20 -0.45 24.23 -13.61
CA VAL A 20 0.18 25.41 -13.01
C VAL A 20 0.13 26.58 -13.99
N LYS A 21 -0.20 27.78 -13.48
CA LYS A 21 -0.11 29.06 -14.19
C LYS A 21 1.36 29.42 -14.44
N ARG A 22 1.71 29.77 -15.67
CA ARG A 22 3.08 30.11 -16.10
C ARG A 22 3.07 31.40 -16.89
N ASP A 23 4.24 32.03 -16.94
CA ASP A 23 4.49 33.16 -17.82
C ASP A 23 4.25 32.75 -19.29
N PRO A 24 3.67 33.63 -20.13
CA PRO A 24 3.49 33.37 -21.56
C PRO A 24 4.79 32.95 -22.29
N SER A 25 5.96 33.45 -21.86
CA SER A 25 7.26 33.08 -22.45
C SER A 25 7.68 31.63 -22.17
N ASP A 26 7.13 31.00 -21.12
CA ASP A 26 7.42 29.63 -20.71
C ASP A 26 6.42 28.60 -21.24
N ILE A 27 5.53 29.04 -22.14
CA ILE A 27 4.41 28.27 -22.66
C ILE A 27 4.46 28.23 -24.18
N VAL A 28 4.21 27.04 -24.74
CA VAL A 28 3.99 26.87 -26.18
C VAL A 28 2.59 26.33 -26.46
N GLN A 29 1.89 26.95 -27.41
CA GLN A 29 0.56 26.52 -27.87
C GLN A 29 0.66 25.64 -29.11
N CYS A 30 -0.12 24.55 -29.16
CA CYS A 30 -0.24 23.70 -30.33
C CYS A 30 -0.70 24.49 -31.57
N THR A 31 -0.05 24.31 -32.72
CA THR A 31 -0.43 24.93 -33.99
C THR A 31 -1.22 23.99 -34.89
N PHE A 32 -1.34 22.70 -34.54
CA PHE A 32 -2.08 21.72 -35.34
C PHE A 32 -3.59 22.02 -35.38
N HIS A 33 -4.18 21.99 -36.57
CA HIS A 33 -5.63 22.08 -36.79
C HIS A 33 -6.30 20.75 -36.52
N ILE A 34 -7.42 20.78 -35.79
CA ILE A 34 -8.24 19.61 -35.48
C ILE A 34 -9.59 19.77 -36.19
N CYS A 35 -10.00 18.74 -36.94
CA CYS A 35 -11.38 18.58 -37.41
C CYS A 35 -12.16 17.76 -36.40
N ARG A 36 -13.23 18.32 -35.82
CA ARG A 36 -14.10 17.57 -34.88
C ARG A 36 -15.10 16.67 -35.60
N THR A 37 -15.49 17.03 -36.83
CA THR A 37 -16.38 16.27 -37.71
C THR A 37 -15.92 16.44 -39.16
N ALA A 38 -16.34 15.54 -40.06
CA ALA A 38 -15.93 15.55 -41.47
C ALA A 38 -16.27 16.88 -42.19
N ASN A 39 -17.29 17.60 -41.72
CA ASN A 39 -17.75 18.86 -42.30
C ASN A 39 -17.41 20.11 -41.45
N ALA A 40 -16.69 19.95 -40.33
CA ALA A 40 -16.34 21.09 -39.47
C ALA A 40 -15.15 21.89 -40.03
N THR A 41 -15.20 23.21 -39.86
CA THR A 41 -14.07 24.10 -40.11
C THR A 41 -12.86 23.68 -39.26
N LYS A 42 -11.67 23.69 -39.88
CA LYS A 42 -10.40 23.35 -39.22
C LYS A 42 -10.09 24.36 -38.12
N THR A 43 -10.21 23.97 -36.86
CA THR A 43 -9.91 24.85 -35.72
C THR A 43 -8.53 24.52 -35.12
N ARG A 44 -7.76 25.55 -34.76
CA ARG A 44 -6.46 25.36 -34.10
C ARG A 44 -6.65 24.70 -32.73
N CYS A 45 -5.77 23.76 -32.38
CA CYS A 45 -5.74 23.19 -31.04
C CYS A 45 -5.45 24.27 -29.98
N THR A 46 -6.27 24.36 -28.95
CA THR A 46 -6.13 25.37 -27.89
C THR A 46 -5.21 24.96 -26.73
N LEU A 47 -4.57 23.79 -26.82
CA LEU A 47 -3.74 23.29 -25.73
C LEU A 47 -2.36 23.92 -25.69
N LYS A 48 -1.94 24.20 -24.46
CA LYS A 48 -0.71 24.90 -24.11
C LYS A 48 0.10 24.05 -23.14
N TYR A 49 1.42 23.97 -23.33
CA TYR A 49 2.32 23.18 -22.48
C TYR A 49 3.46 24.07 -22.00
N CYS A 50 3.87 23.90 -20.73
CA CYS A 50 5.02 24.62 -20.20
C CYS A 50 6.33 23.90 -20.51
N ARG A 51 7.42 24.67 -20.54
CA ARG A 51 8.82 24.22 -20.71
C ARG A 51 9.13 22.97 -19.88
N ASN A 52 8.87 23.01 -18.57
CA ASN A 52 9.18 21.90 -17.66
C ASN A 52 8.41 20.61 -17.99
N CYS A 53 7.14 20.71 -18.40
CA CYS A 53 6.37 19.53 -18.77
C CYS A 53 6.83 18.92 -20.10
N LEU A 54 7.22 19.76 -21.08
CA LEU A 54 7.78 19.27 -22.34
C LEU A 54 9.10 18.54 -22.11
N LYS A 55 10.03 19.17 -21.38
CA LYS A 55 11.34 18.58 -21.10
C LYS A 55 11.23 17.30 -20.26
N LYS A 56 10.58 17.35 -19.09
CA LYS A 56 10.55 16.22 -18.14
C LYS A 56 9.65 15.06 -18.57
N LYS A 57 8.56 15.30 -19.31
CA LYS A 57 7.55 14.27 -19.62
C LYS A 57 7.57 13.79 -21.06
N TYR A 58 8.10 14.60 -21.98
CA TYR A 58 8.09 14.30 -23.41
C TYR A 58 9.48 14.41 -24.05
N ASN A 59 10.51 14.78 -23.27
CA ASN A 59 11.87 15.01 -23.76
C ASN A 59 11.94 16.01 -24.93
N GLU A 60 11.08 17.03 -24.90
CA GLU A 60 11.01 18.09 -25.91
C GLU A 60 11.46 19.43 -25.30
N ASP A 61 12.31 20.18 -26.01
CA ASP A 61 12.77 21.49 -25.57
C ASP A 61 11.95 22.62 -26.21
N LEU A 62 11.51 23.58 -25.38
CA LEU A 62 10.64 24.67 -25.82
C LEU A 62 11.35 25.62 -26.78
N ASP A 63 12.62 25.94 -26.51
CA ASP A 63 13.40 26.86 -27.35
C ASP A 63 13.71 26.23 -28.70
N ALA A 64 13.98 24.92 -28.74
CA ALA A 64 14.13 24.18 -29.99
C ALA A 64 12.84 24.22 -30.83
N ILE A 65 11.66 24.07 -30.20
CA ILE A 65 10.37 24.14 -30.91
C ILE A 65 10.14 25.52 -31.53
N THR A 66 10.45 26.59 -30.81
CA THR A 66 10.21 27.97 -31.29
C THR A 66 11.23 28.45 -32.31
N THR A 67 12.46 27.93 -32.29
CA THR A 67 13.53 28.32 -33.22
C THR A 67 13.56 27.50 -34.52
N THR A 68 13.37 26.18 -34.44
CA THR A 68 13.61 25.24 -35.57
C THR A 68 12.66 25.45 -36.75
N THR A 69 11.47 26.01 -36.52
CA THR A 69 10.36 25.97 -37.49
C THR A 69 10.00 27.33 -38.08
N ARG A 70 10.84 28.35 -37.83
CA ARG A 70 10.60 29.70 -38.34
C ARG A 70 10.79 29.71 -39.87
N GLY A 71 9.68 29.84 -40.61
CA GLY A 71 9.67 29.92 -42.08
C GLY A 71 9.26 28.64 -42.81
N GLN A 72 9.03 27.53 -42.11
CA GLN A 72 8.45 26.33 -42.71
C GLN A 72 6.92 26.43 -42.73
N ARG A 73 6.28 26.05 -43.84
CA ARG A 73 4.82 25.88 -43.94
C ARG A 73 4.53 24.39 -44.04
N GLU A 74 3.84 23.85 -43.04
CA GLU A 74 3.42 22.46 -43.04
C GLU A 74 1.89 22.38 -43.12
N THR A 75 1.37 21.53 -44.01
CA THR A 75 -0.07 21.33 -44.19
C THR A 75 -0.71 20.83 -42.90
N GLY A 76 -1.74 21.53 -42.43
CA GLY A 76 -2.48 21.16 -41.22
C GLY A 76 -2.06 21.91 -39.96
N HIS A 77 -1.13 22.86 -40.06
CA HIS A 77 -0.76 23.79 -39.00
C HIS A 77 -1.27 25.20 -39.27
N ALA A 78 -1.53 25.96 -38.20
CA ALA A 78 -1.86 27.37 -38.28
C ALA A 78 -0.62 28.18 -38.68
N GLU A 79 -0.84 29.31 -39.36
CA GLU A 79 0.22 30.26 -39.69
C GLU A 79 0.67 31.00 -38.41
N ASP A 80 1.67 30.44 -37.73
CA ASP A 80 2.31 31.01 -36.54
C ASP A 80 3.84 31.09 -36.75
N ALA A 81 4.55 31.69 -35.78
CA ALA A 81 6.01 31.80 -35.81
C ALA A 81 6.75 30.45 -35.70
N TYR A 82 6.04 29.36 -35.34
CA TYR A 82 6.60 28.03 -35.15
C TYR A 82 5.57 26.94 -35.51
N ILE A 83 6.05 25.72 -35.75
CA ILE A 83 5.23 24.53 -35.99
C ILE A 83 5.34 23.59 -34.79
N PHE A 84 4.22 23.34 -34.12
CA PHE A 84 4.19 22.46 -32.96
C PHE A 84 2.90 21.64 -32.90
N LYS A 85 3.04 20.32 -32.95
CA LYS A 85 1.94 19.38 -32.68
C LYS A 85 2.05 18.86 -31.25
N CYS A 86 1.14 19.25 -30.36
CA CYS A 86 1.24 18.88 -28.96
C CYS A 86 1.09 17.36 -28.70
N PRO A 87 1.57 16.84 -27.56
CA PRO A 87 1.47 15.42 -27.20
C PRO A 87 0.05 14.84 -27.31
N LYS A 88 -1.00 15.63 -27.04
CA LYS A 88 -2.39 15.17 -27.19
C LYS A 88 -2.77 14.96 -28.65
N CYS A 89 -2.37 15.86 -29.54
CA CYS A 89 -2.63 15.73 -30.98
C CYS A 89 -1.79 14.62 -31.62
N ARG A 90 -0.67 14.24 -30.99
CA ARG A 90 0.13 13.06 -31.35
C ARG A 90 -0.37 11.74 -30.73
N GLY A 91 -1.37 11.78 -29.84
CA GLY A 91 -1.90 10.60 -29.15
C GLY A 91 -1.04 10.10 -27.98
N GLN A 92 0.02 10.80 -27.60
CA GLN A 92 0.98 10.39 -26.55
C GLN A 92 0.88 11.20 -25.25
N CYS A 93 -0.18 11.99 -25.07
CA CYS A 93 -0.32 12.83 -23.87
C CYS A 93 -0.50 11.98 -22.61
N SER A 94 0.45 12.10 -21.68
CA SER A 94 0.47 11.33 -20.44
C SER A 94 -0.35 11.97 -19.30
N CYS A 95 -1.02 13.11 -19.53
CA CYS A 95 -1.85 13.75 -18.51
C CYS A 95 -3.10 12.89 -18.18
N TRP A 96 -3.51 12.91 -16.92
CA TRP A 96 -4.62 12.09 -16.41
C TRP A 96 -5.93 12.26 -17.19
N ARG A 97 -6.31 13.51 -17.53
CA ARG A 97 -7.54 13.79 -18.31
C ARG A 97 -7.52 13.14 -19.69
N CYS A 98 -6.36 13.15 -20.37
CA CYS A 98 -6.24 12.55 -21.69
C CYS A 98 -6.19 11.02 -21.61
N LYS A 99 -5.48 10.45 -20.63
CA LYS A 99 -5.47 8.99 -20.38
C LYS A 99 -6.87 8.45 -20.09
N LYS A 100 -7.63 9.09 -19.18
CA LYS A 100 -9.01 8.71 -18.87
C LYS A 100 -9.90 8.74 -20.12
N ARG A 101 -9.79 9.79 -20.94
CA ARG A 101 -10.57 9.91 -22.17
C ARG A 101 -10.22 8.83 -23.21
N ILE A 102 -8.94 8.50 -23.37
CA ILE A 102 -8.51 7.42 -24.27
C ILE A 102 -9.08 6.08 -23.76
N ALA A 103 -8.94 5.79 -22.47
CA ALA A 103 -9.48 4.58 -21.87
C ALA A 103 -11.01 4.45 -22.09
N SER A 104 -11.77 5.54 -21.89
CA SER A 104 -13.22 5.55 -22.15
C SER A 104 -13.57 5.36 -23.63
N GLN A 105 -12.78 5.91 -24.56
CA GLN A 105 -13.00 5.72 -26.00
C GLN A 105 -12.71 4.28 -26.43
N THR A 106 -11.64 3.67 -25.90
CA THR A 106 -11.30 2.26 -26.17
C THR A 106 -12.36 1.32 -25.60
N ALA A 107 -12.87 1.58 -24.40
CA ALA A 107 -13.96 0.81 -23.80
C ALA A 107 -15.28 0.90 -24.60
N ALA A 108 -15.60 2.09 -25.13
CA ALA A 108 -16.78 2.28 -25.99
C ALA A 108 -16.64 1.62 -27.37
N ALA A 109 -15.41 1.51 -27.90
CA ALA A 109 -15.14 0.80 -29.15
C ALA A 109 -15.27 -0.72 -28.99
N LEU A 110 -14.81 -1.28 -27.87
CA LEU A 110 -14.93 -2.72 -27.59
C LEU A 110 -16.39 -3.17 -27.39
N THR A 111 -17.26 -2.33 -26.83
CA THR A 111 -18.68 -2.68 -26.60
C THR A 111 -19.53 -2.64 -27.87
N LYS A 112 -19.11 -1.93 -28.92
CA LYS A 112 -19.80 -1.94 -30.23
C LYS A 112 -19.43 -3.13 -31.12
N ALA A 113 -18.29 -3.77 -30.90
CA ALA A 113 -17.85 -4.91 -31.71
C ALA A 113 -18.55 -6.24 -31.32
N THR A 114 -19.23 -6.31 -30.18
CA THR A 114 -19.77 -7.57 -29.63
C THR A 114 -21.26 -7.80 -29.91
N LYS A 115 -21.94 -6.93 -30.70
CA LYS A 115 -23.41 -6.97 -30.85
C LYS A 115 -23.91 -7.43 -32.22
N THR A 116 -23.18 -8.29 -32.93
CA THR A 116 -23.65 -8.84 -34.21
C THR A 116 -23.29 -10.32 -34.37
N LYS A 117 -24.04 -11.19 -33.69
CA LYS A 117 -24.57 -12.49 -34.17
C LYS A 117 -25.01 -13.33 -32.97
N GLU A 118 -26.32 -13.34 -32.73
CA GLU A 118 -26.99 -14.39 -31.97
C GLU A 118 -28.11 -14.90 -32.88
N THR A 119 -27.88 -16.04 -33.52
CA THR A 119 -28.88 -16.80 -34.28
C THR A 119 -28.92 -18.20 -33.68
N GLN A 120 -30.08 -18.50 -33.10
CA GLN A 120 -30.69 -19.79 -32.78
C GLN A 120 -29.80 -21.03 -32.92
N SER A 121 -29.51 -21.68 -31.78
CA SER A 121 -28.96 -23.03 -31.71
C SER A 121 -30.03 -24.01 -31.21
N GLN A 122 -30.54 -24.83 -32.15
CA GLN A 122 -31.14 -26.12 -31.87
C GLN A 122 -30.04 -27.12 -31.47
N SER A 123 -30.37 -27.98 -30.51
CA SER A 123 -29.52 -29.00 -29.91
C SER A 123 -29.19 -30.15 -30.87
N VAL A 124 -27.89 -30.38 -31.10
CA VAL A 124 -27.35 -31.61 -31.70
C VAL A 124 -26.34 -32.21 -30.72
N PRO A 125 -26.36 -33.54 -30.46
CA PRO A 125 -25.41 -34.18 -29.55
C PRO A 125 -24.10 -34.56 -30.26
N GLY A 126 -22.96 -34.32 -29.59
CA GLY A 126 -21.70 -35.01 -29.87
C GLY A 126 -20.72 -34.31 -30.82
N SER A 127 -20.31 -33.07 -30.55
CA SER A 127 -19.10 -32.50 -31.14
C SER A 127 -17.95 -32.57 -30.15
N VAL A 128 -16.94 -33.40 -30.46
CA VAL A 128 -15.64 -33.38 -29.78
C VAL A 128 -15.08 -31.96 -29.89
N ASN A 129 -14.96 -31.27 -28.76
CA ASN A 129 -14.42 -29.91 -28.71
C ASN A 129 -12.93 -29.97 -29.09
N ILE A 130 -12.64 -29.78 -30.38
CA ILE A 130 -11.28 -29.53 -30.85
C ILE A 130 -10.85 -28.21 -30.19
N GLY A 131 -10.03 -28.32 -29.16
CA GLY A 131 -9.64 -27.22 -28.29
C GLY A 131 -9.10 -26.05 -29.09
N ARG A 132 -9.73 -24.87 -28.96
CA ARG A 132 -9.16 -23.64 -29.49
C ARG A 132 -7.77 -23.46 -28.88
N PRO A 133 -6.74 -23.10 -29.69
CA PRO A 133 -5.41 -22.85 -29.16
C PRO A 133 -5.51 -21.81 -28.02
N PRO A 134 -4.80 -22.03 -26.90
CA PRO A 134 -4.85 -21.13 -25.76
C PRO A 134 -4.46 -19.72 -26.21
N LYS A 135 -5.26 -18.72 -25.81
CA LYS A 135 -4.94 -17.32 -26.09
C LYS A 135 -3.57 -17.00 -25.47
N PRO A 136 -2.67 -16.30 -26.19
CA PRO A 136 -1.39 -15.91 -25.63
C PRO A 136 -1.63 -15.07 -24.37
N LEU A 137 -0.99 -15.47 -23.27
CA LEU A 137 -1.10 -14.77 -21.99
C LEU A 137 -0.42 -13.42 -22.10
N VAL A 138 -1.13 -12.38 -21.69
CA VAL A 138 -0.54 -11.04 -21.54
C VAL A 138 0.33 -11.08 -20.28
N PRO A 139 1.61 -10.70 -20.33
CA PRO A 139 2.44 -10.63 -19.13
C PRO A 139 1.93 -9.53 -18.19
N PRO A 140 2.05 -9.69 -16.87
CA PRO A 140 1.68 -8.65 -15.91
C PRO A 140 2.65 -7.47 -15.98
N ILE A 141 2.18 -6.27 -15.64
CA ILE A 141 3.01 -5.05 -15.68
C ILE A 141 3.77 -4.89 -14.36
N TRP A 142 5.08 -5.05 -14.41
CA TRP A 142 5.97 -4.87 -13.26
C TRP A 142 6.29 -3.38 -13.07
N SER A 143 5.95 -2.83 -11.90
CA SER A 143 6.24 -1.44 -11.56
C SER A 143 7.29 -1.40 -10.46
N ILE A 144 8.39 -0.68 -10.68
CA ILE A 144 9.45 -0.49 -9.69
C ILE A 144 8.88 0.31 -8.51
N ILE A 145 9.11 -0.16 -7.28
CA ILE A 145 8.83 0.61 -6.08
C ILE A 145 9.97 1.60 -5.90
N SER A 146 9.64 2.89 -5.80
CA SER A 146 10.63 3.96 -5.63
C SER A 146 11.19 3.98 -4.21
N THR A 147 11.98 2.96 -3.86
CA THR A 147 12.63 2.80 -2.55
C THR A 147 14.08 2.41 -2.71
N GLN A 148 14.92 2.87 -1.79
CA GLN A 148 16.33 2.47 -1.67
C GLN A 148 16.52 1.37 -0.61
N LEU A 149 15.44 0.82 -0.07
CA LEU A 149 15.50 -0.20 0.96
C LEU A 149 16.08 -1.50 0.41
N SER A 150 17.07 -2.03 1.13
CA SER A 150 17.48 -3.42 0.96
C SER A 150 16.32 -4.35 1.33
N PHE A 151 16.45 -5.63 0.98
CA PHE A 151 15.48 -6.65 1.41
C PHE A 151 15.32 -6.68 2.92
N LYS A 152 16.44 -6.71 3.66
CA LYS A 152 16.46 -6.81 5.12
C LYS A 152 15.87 -5.58 5.78
N ASP A 153 16.21 -4.38 5.30
CA ASP A 153 15.67 -3.14 5.86
C ASP A 153 14.15 -3.03 5.66
N ALA A 154 13.65 -3.46 4.50
CA ALA A 154 12.22 -3.50 4.24
C ALA A 154 11.52 -4.55 5.10
N GLU A 155 12.09 -5.75 5.23
CA GLU A 155 11.57 -6.82 6.09
C GLU A 155 11.46 -6.36 7.56
N ASP A 156 12.48 -5.69 8.09
CA ASP A 156 12.48 -5.16 9.46
C ASP A 156 11.39 -4.11 9.67
N ARG A 157 11.22 -3.19 8.71
CA ARG A 157 10.17 -2.17 8.76
C ARG A 157 8.78 -2.80 8.64
N ILE A 158 8.62 -3.81 7.79
CA ILE A 158 7.38 -4.57 7.63
C ILE A 158 7.06 -5.28 8.95
N PHE A 159 8.03 -5.94 9.58
CA PHE A 159 7.84 -6.63 10.85
C PHE A 159 7.41 -5.67 11.96
N ILE A 160 8.09 -4.51 12.11
CA ILE A 160 7.70 -3.47 13.08
C ILE A 160 6.26 -3.02 12.81
N ARG A 161 5.93 -2.72 11.56
CA ARG A 161 4.58 -2.26 11.16
C ARG A 161 3.52 -3.30 11.49
N GLU A 162 3.73 -4.56 11.12
CA GLU A 162 2.77 -5.65 11.34
C GLU A 162 2.58 -5.94 12.83
N PHE A 163 3.66 -5.99 13.61
CA PHE A 163 3.58 -6.16 15.06
C PHE A 163 2.78 -5.03 15.71
N VAL A 164 3.15 -3.78 15.43
CA VAL A 164 2.53 -2.60 16.03
C VAL A 164 1.05 -2.51 15.68
N GLN A 165 0.67 -2.87 14.46
CA GLN A 165 -0.73 -2.87 14.05
C GLN A 165 -1.55 -4.01 14.60
N ARG A 166 -0.95 -5.19 14.81
CA ARG A 166 -1.62 -6.34 15.43
C ARG A 166 -1.92 -6.08 16.89
N PHE A 167 -0.97 -5.48 17.59
CA PHE A 167 -0.98 -5.36 19.05
C PHE A 167 -1.33 -3.96 19.56
N SER A 168 -1.76 -3.03 18.70
CA SER A 168 -2.06 -1.64 19.07
C SER A 168 -3.11 -1.46 20.19
N ASN A 169 -3.89 -2.51 20.49
CA ASN A 169 -4.91 -2.51 21.54
C ASN A 169 -4.43 -3.15 22.86
N LEU A 170 -3.19 -3.64 22.92
CA LEU A 170 -2.62 -4.19 24.16
C LEU A 170 -2.64 -3.15 25.27
N ARG A 171 -2.89 -3.62 26.49
CA ARG A 171 -2.77 -2.78 27.69
C ARG A 171 -1.35 -2.20 27.77
N GLY A 172 -1.25 -0.88 27.89
CA GLY A 172 0.03 -0.17 27.92
C GLY A 172 0.55 0.29 26.55
N MET A 173 0.06 -0.31 25.46
CA MET A 173 0.38 0.12 24.10
C MET A 173 -0.50 1.31 23.71
N THR A 174 0.07 2.52 23.62
CA THR A 174 -0.70 3.75 23.38
C THR A 174 -0.08 4.54 22.23
N ILE A 175 -0.28 4.05 21.01
CA ILE A 175 0.24 4.70 19.80
C ILE A 175 -0.90 5.50 19.16
N PRO A 176 -0.75 6.82 18.98
CA PRO A 176 -1.81 7.58 18.32
C PRO A 176 -1.92 7.20 16.83
N LYS A 177 -3.13 7.30 16.28
CA LYS A 177 -3.46 6.80 14.93
C LYS A 177 -2.61 7.42 13.82
N ALA A 178 -2.22 8.69 13.98
CA ALA A 178 -1.36 9.37 13.01
C ALA A 178 -0.01 8.65 12.88
N GLN A 179 0.60 8.23 13.99
CA GLN A 179 1.87 7.49 14.00
C GLN A 179 1.70 6.07 13.45
N LEU A 180 0.56 5.41 13.70
CA LEU A 180 0.25 4.12 13.05
C LEU A 180 0.15 4.25 11.53
N GLN A 181 -0.37 5.38 11.05
CA GLN A 181 -0.43 5.69 9.61
C GLN A 181 0.95 6.02 9.03
N GLU A 182 1.85 6.65 9.79
CA GLU A 182 3.23 6.89 9.33
C GLU A 182 3.95 5.58 8.97
N LEU A 183 3.70 4.49 9.71
CA LEU A 183 4.28 3.17 9.44
C LEU A 183 3.80 2.54 8.12
N GLU A 184 2.71 3.03 7.54
CA GLU A 184 2.24 2.54 6.22
C GLU A 184 3.16 2.99 5.09
N PHE A 185 3.90 4.08 5.25
CA PHE A 185 4.72 4.66 4.19
C PHE A 185 6.09 3.99 4.08
N ILE A 186 6.47 3.60 2.86
CA ILE A 186 7.74 2.89 2.59
C ILE A 186 8.96 3.76 2.93
N GLY A 187 8.93 5.02 2.48
CA GLY A 187 10.01 6.00 2.64
C GLY A 187 9.67 7.11 3.63
N GLY A 188 8.69 6.90 4.50
CA GLY A 188 8.18 7.91 5.43
C GLY A 188 7.31 8.99 4.80
N THR A 189 6.87 9.93 5.63
CA THR A 189 5.89 10.98 5.29
C THR A 189 6.49 12.19 4.59
N ASN A 190 7.75 12.12 4.13
CA ASN A 190 8.45 13.31 3.70
C ASN A 190 7.72 14.01 2.55
N ASP A 191 7.28 15.23 2.85
CA ASP A 191 6.62 16.13 1.93
C ASP A 191 7.61 16.43 0.81
N GLN A 192 7.26 16.08 -0.44
CA GLN A 192 8.12 16.25 -1.63
C GLN A 192 8.53 17.70 -1.93
N ASN A 193 8.23 18.65 -1.03
CA ASN A 193 8.53 20.05 -1.17
C ASN A 193 9.90 20.46 -0.61
N ASP A 194 10.57 19.62 0.19
CA ASP A 194 11.93 19.94 0.68
C ASP A 194 12.97 19.35 -0.29
N SER A 195 13.05 19.94 -1.48
CA SER A 195 13.86 19.50 -2.62
C SER A 195 15.37 19.78 -2.46
N ASN A 196 15.93 19.57 -1.28
CA ASN A 196 17.38 19.55 -1.14
C ASN A 196 17.86 18.15 -1.55
N ASP A 197 18.12 18.00 -2.86
CA ASP A 197 18.49 16.77 -3.59
C ASP A 197 19.77 16.05 -3.08
N ASP A 198 20.40 16.52 -2.00
CA ASP A 198 21.69 16.02 -1.51
C ASP A 198 21.58 14.96 -0.39
N GLU A 199 20.39 14.68 0.12
CA GLU A 199 20.22 13.80 1.29
C GLU A 199 19.94 12.34 0.89
N VAL A 200 21.02 11.55 0.73
CA VAL A 200 21.02 10.11 0.40
C VAL A 200 20.64 9.24 1.61
N TYR A 201 19.59 9.60 2.35
CA TYR A 201 19.19 8.87 3.55
C TYR A 201 17.80 8.27 3.42
N THR A 202 17.70 6.99 3.82
CA THR A 202 16.47 6.22 3.73
C THR A 202 15.52 6.61 4.86
N ASN A 203 14.77 7.69 4.65
CA ASN A 203 13.70 8.14 5.54
C ASN A 203 12.77 6.99 5.94
N TRP A 204 12.32 6.98 7.19
CA TRP A 204 11.44 5.94 7.73
C TRP A 204 10.17 6.50 8.35
N VAL A 205 10.22 6.97 9.58
CA VAL A 205 9.09 7.62 10.27
C VAL A 205 9.58 8.86 10.99
N SER A 206 8.67 9.70 11.47
CA SER A 206 9.06 10.84 12.30
C SER A 206 9.70 10.39 13.61
N GLU A 207 10.54 11.24 14.20
CA GLU A 207 11.09 11.02 15.54
C GLU A 207 9.96 10.88 16.60
N THR A 208 8.81 11.54 16.36
CA THR A 208 7.61 11.44 17.22
C THR A 208 7.02 10.04 17.16
N CYS A 209 7.00 9.43 15.99
CA CYS A 209 6.57 8.05 15.82
C CYS A 209 7.51 7.08 16.56
N VAL A 210 8.84 7.21 16.37
CA VAL A 210 9.83 6.41 17.12
C VAL A 210 9.63 6.52 18.63
N ARG A 211 9.49 7.75 19.16
CA ARG A 211 9.21 7.97 20.58
C ARG A 211 7.93 7.25 21.03
N SER A 212 6.87 7.31 20.23
CA SER A 212 5.58 6.68 20.54
C SER A 212 5.69 5.15 20.55
N LEU A 213 6.46 4.58 19.62
CA LEU A 213 6.76 3.14 19.58
C LEU A 213 7.49 2.70 20.85
N VAL A 214 8.60 3.37 21.19
CA VAL A 214 9.41 3.05 22.37
C VAL A 214 8.59 3.15 23.65
N LEU A 215 7.85 4.25 23.86
CA LEU A 215 7.00 4.41 25.03
C LEU A 215 5.92 3.33 25.12
N SER A 216 5.36 2.92 23.98
CA SER A 216 4.29 1.93 23.96
C SER A 216 4.80 0.52 24.24
N LEU A 217 5.95 0.13 23.68
CA LEU A 217 6.57 -1.17 23.94
C LEU A 217 6.97 -1.32 25.41
N ILE A 218 7.62 -0.31 25.99
CA ILE A 218 7.94 -0.28 27.43
C ILE A 218 6.66 -0.24 28.27
N GLY A 219 5.63 0.47 27.79
CA GLY A 219 4.34 0.54 28.46
C GLY A 219 3.64 -0.81 28.59
N VAL A 220 3.78 -1.70 27.59
CA VAL A 220 3.27 -3.08 27.67
C VAL A 220 4.02 -3.86 28.75
N LEU A 221 5.36 -3.84 28.72
CA LEU A 221 6.18 -4.55 29.71
C LEU A 221 5.92 -4.06 31.14
N ALA A 222 5.81 -2.75 31.33
CA ALA A 222 5.53 -2.15 32.64
C ALA A 222 4.09 -2.39 33.15
N ALA A 223 3.20 -2.95 32.32
CA ALA A 223 1.83 -3.27 32.69
C ALA A 223 1.64 -4.72 33.14
N GLU A 224 2.65 -5.59 32.97
CA GLU A 224 2.55 -7.02 33.29
C GLU A 224 2.69 -7.31 34.79
N GLU A 225 3.62 -6.63 35.45
CA GLU A 225 4.04 -7.02 36.81
C GLU A 225 4.23 -5.81 37.72
N GLU A 226 4.03 -5.97 39.03
CA GLU A 226 4.38 -4.98 40.05
C GLU A 226 5.77 -5.28 40.66
N SER A 227 6.80 -5.34 39.81
CA SER A 227 8.18 -5.56 40.25
C SER A 227 9.01 -4.26 40.31
N SER A 228 10.21 -4.35 40.89
CA SER A 228 11.21 -3.27 40.86
C SER A 228 11.57 -2.88 39.42
N ALA A 229 11.53 -3.84 38.49
CA ALA A 229 11.70 -3.61 37.06
C ALA A 229 10.62 -2.67 36.50
N THR A 230 9.36 -2.83 36.93
CA THR A 230 8.26 -1.94 36.54
C THR A 230 8.48 -0.51 37.01
N LEU A 231 9.06 -0.30 38.19
CA LEU A 231 9.41 1.05 38.64
C LEU A 231 10.50 1.67 37.74
N ALA A 232 11.54 0.90 37.38
CA ALA A 232 12.58 1.34 36.46
C ALA A 232 12.02 1.69 35.06
N MET A 233 11.10 0.88 34.54
CA MET A 233 10.42 1.14 33.27
C MET A 233 9.53 2.38 33.34
N LYS A 234 8.74 2.56 34.41
CA LYS A 234 7.89 3.75 34.62
C LYS A 234 8.72 5.03 34.70
N ASN A 235 9.86 4.99 35.39
CA ASN A 235 10.81 6.11 35.45
C ASN A 235 11.40 6.41 34.06
N THR A 236 11.83 5.38 33.34
CA THR A 236 12.32 5.51 31.96
C THR A 236 11.27 6.15 31.04
N MET A 237 10.02 5.73 31.12
CA MET A 237 8.93 6.36 30.35
C MET A 237 8.76 7.84 30.70
N LYS A 238 8.90 8.22 31.98
CA LYS A 238 8.85 9.63 32.41
C LYS A 238 10.02 10.42 31.82
N ASP A 239 11.23 9.87 31.82
CA ASP A 239 12.43 10.52 31.31
C ASP A 239 12.41 10.65 29.78
N ILE A 240 11.89 9.65 29.06
CA ILE A 240 11.62 9.75 27.63
C ILE A 240 10.60 10.85 27.33
N ARG A 241 9.56 10.99 28.15
CA ARG A 241 8.58 12.08 27.97
C ARG A 241 9.21 13.46 28.15
N ASN A 242 10.09 13.60 29.15
CA ASN A 242 10.82 14.83 29.45
C ASN A 242 11.91 15.16 28.42
N SER A 243 12.44 14.14 27.72
CA SER A 243 13.48 14.29 26.70
C SER A 243 13.00 14.98 25.42
N GLY A 244 11.69 15.15 25.25
CA GLY A 244 11.13 15.70 24.01
C GLY A 244 11.19 14.68 22.87
N VAL A 245 11.42 15.14 21.64
CA VAL A 245 11.48 14.26 20.44
C VAL A 245 12.93 13.94 20.04
N ASN A 246 13.90 14.17 20.92
CA ASN A 246 15.32 13.99 20.61
C ASN A 246 15.74 12.51 20.72
N LEU A 247 16.03 11.87 19.57
CA LEU A 247 16.38 10.45 19.52
C LEU A 247 17.64 10.10 20.31
N THR A 248 18.66 10.96 20.32
CA THR A 248 19.90 10.73 21.09
C THR A 248 19.62 10.69 22.60
N LYS A 249 18.76 11.58 23.11
CA LYS A 249 18.35 11.55 24.52
C LYS A 249 17.50 10.33 24.84
N ILE A 250 16.58 9.96 23.96
CA ILE A 250 15.77 8.75 24.11
C ILE A 250 16.67 7.52 24.21
N TRP A 251 17.66 7.39 23.32
CA TRP A 251 18.63 6.32 23.36
C TRP A 251 19.43 6.30 24.67
N ALA A 252 19.92 7.45 25.14
CA ALA A 252 20.65 7.51 26.41
C ALA A 252 19.83 6.96 27.59
N VAL A 253 18.53 7.31 27.66
CA VAL A 253 17.63 6.79 28.70
C VAL A 253 17.41 5.27 28.54
N LEU A 254 17.25 4.78 27.31
CA LEU A 254 17.15 3.34 27.03
C LEU A 254 18.41 2.59 27.42
N ALA A 255 19.60 3.11 27.09
CA ALA A 255 20.86 2.48 27.46
C ALA A 255 20.98 2.34 28.99
N THR A 256 20.54 3.33 29.77
CA THR A 256 20.46 3.24 31.24
C THR A 256 19.47 2.17 31.69
N LEU A 257 18.29 2.09 31.07
CA LEU A 257 17.31 1.04 31.37
C LEU A 257 17.85 -0.36 31.06
N ARG A 258 18.51 -0.55 29.92
CA ARG A 258 19.16 -1.81 29.53
C ARG A 258 20.25 -2.20 30.51
N ALA A 259 21.05 -1.25 31.00
CA ALA A 259 22.05 -1.51 32.03
C ALA A 259 21.42 -1.93 33.37
N ALA A 260 20.27 -1.36 33.74
CA ALA A 260 19.57 -1.68 34.98
C ALA A 260 18.84 -3.04 34.94
N LEU A 261 18.34 -3.45 33.78
CA LEU A 261 17.52 -4.66 33.58
C LEU A 261 18.18 -5.73 32.68
N GLY A 262 19.48 -5.60 32.42
CA GLY A 262 20.23 -6.56 31.60
C GLY A 262 20.52 -7.89 32.33
N PRO A 263 21.09 -8.87 31.62
CA PRO A 263 21.38 -10.19 32.18
C PRO A 263 22.34 -10.12 33.39
N PRO A 264 22.08 -10.92 34.44
CA PRO A 264 22.80 -10.86 35.72
C PRO A 264 24.29 -11.20 35.61
N ASP A 265 24.70 -11.99 34.63
CA ASP A 265 26.10 -12.42 34.43
C ASP A 265 27.08 -11.25 34.18
N LYS A 266 26.59 -10.04 33.92
CA LYS A 266 27.41 -8.82 33.78
C LYS A 266 27.40 -7.92 35.02
N VAL A 267 26.56 -8.21 36.01
CA VAL A 267 26.51 -7.47 37.27
C VAL A 267 27.63 -8.05 38.15
N SER A 268 28.77 -7.37 38.09
CA SER A 268 30.04 -7.69 38.75
C SER A 268 29.90 -8.47 40.07
N GLU A 269 30.63 -9.59 40.18
CA GLU A 269 30.78 -10.45 41.38
C GLU A 269 31.24 -9.74 42.67
N THR A 270 31.32 -8.41 42.69
CA THR A 270 31.99 -7.63 43.73
C THR A 270 31.17 -7.40 45.01
N ASP A 271 29.88 -7.72 45.06
CA ASP A 271 29.03 -7.54 46.25
C ASP A 271 28.43 -8.86 46.78
N LYS A 272 29.28 -9.89 46.97
CA LYS A 272 28.91 -11.10 47.72
C LYS A 272 29.06 -10.84 49.23
N VAL A 273 28.13 -10.10 49.84
CA VAL A 273 28.05 -9.97 51.30
C VAL A 273 26.59 -10.10 51.74
N ASP A 274 26.35 -11.06 52.63
CA ASP A 274 25.14 -11.37 53.41
C ASP A 274 24.18 -12.44 52.82
N GLU A 275 24.32 -13.64 53.39
CA GLU A 275 23.85 -14.95 52.94
C GLU A 275 22.42 -15.31 53.42
N HIS A 276 21.58 -14.34 53.82
CA HIS A 276 20.37 -14.63 54.63
C HIS A 276 19.06 -13.91 54.21
N GLY A 277 18.91 -13.52 52.94
CA GLY A 277 17.67 -12.91 52.43
C GLY A 277 16.81 -13.91 51.67
N ASP A 278 15.51 -13.93 51.98
CA ASP A 278 14.49 -14.83 51.41
C ASP A 278 14.58 -14.97 49.89
N ASP A 279 14.58 -16.23 49.45
CA ASP A 279 14.69 -16.71 48.06
C ASP A 279 13.42 -16.35 47.26
N GLU A 280 13.23 -15.05 46.98
CA GLU A 280 12.31 -14.61 45.93
C GLU A 280 12.84 -15.13 44.59
N SER A 281 12.27 -16.26 44.16
CA SER A 281 12.40 -16.92 42.86
C SER A 281 12.80 -15.95 41.75
N SER A 282 14.10 -15.87 41.49
CA SER A 282 14.70 -15.01 40.45
C SER A 282 14.29 -15.34 39.01
N GLU A 283 13.51 -16.42 38.82
CA GLU A 283 13.15 -16.96 37.50
C GLU A 283 12.17 -16.09 36.71
N ASP A 284 11.41 -15.19 37.35
CA ASP A 284 10.35 -14.40 36.67
C ASP A 284 10.76 -12.96 36.30
N ARG A 285 12.02 -12.58 36.50
CA ARG A 285 12.46 -11.20 36.20
C ARG A 285 12.52 -10.94 34.69
N ILE A 286 11.87 -9.87 34.22
CA ILE A 286 12.00 -9.38 32.84
C ILE A 286 13.45 -8.96 32.57
N ILE A 287 14.11 -9.65 31.63
CA ILE A 287 15.44 -9.30 31.12
C ILE A 287 15.28 -8.47 29.86
N LEU A 288 15.83 -7.25 29.85
CA LEU A 288 15.86 -6.41 28.66
C LEU A 288 17.20 -6.54 27.96
N ASP A 289 17.20 -7.20 26.82
CA ASP A 289 18.33 -7.22 25.89
C ASP A 289 17.88 -6.71 24.52
N TYR A 290 18.45 -5.58 24.10
CA TYR A 290 18.22 -5.05 22.77
C TYR A 290 19.52 -4.44 22.23
N PRO A 291 19.76 -4.51 20.91
CA PRO A 291 20.98 -3.99 20.29
C PRO A 291 21.13 -2.47 20.46
N ASP A 292 22.35 -1.99 20.19
CA ASP A 292 22.59 -0.55 20.00
C ASP A 292 21.94 -0.04 18.71
N PRO A 293 21.62 1.27 18.62
CA PRO A 293 21.21 1.89 17.37
C PRO A 293 22.24 1.65 16.27
N SER A 294 21.79 1.52 15.02
CA SER A 294 22.71 1.45 13.89
C SER A 294 23.63 2.67 13.86
N PRO A 295 24.89 2.52 13.41
CA PRO A 295 25.81 3.64 13.33
C PRO A 295 25.25 4.75 12.42
N PRO A 296 25.58 6.02 12.69
CA PRO A 296 25.18 7.10 11.80
C PRO A 296 25.81 6.88 10.40
N PRO A 297 25.13 7.31 9.33
CA PRO A 297 25.69 7.20 7.99
C PRO A 297 27.06 7.88 7.89
N ALA A 298 28.00 7.29 7.14
CA ALA A 298 29.38 7.78 7.02
C ALA A 298 29.50 9.25 6.59
N ASN A 299 28.52 9.77 5.85
CA ASN A 299 28.52 11.14 5.32
C ASN A 299 27.96 12.18 6.29
N HIS A 300 27.46 11.78 7.46
CA HIS A 300 26.84 12.72 8.39
C HIS A 300 27.91 13.56 9.12
N SER A 301 28.20 14.75 8.58
CA SER A 301 29.03 15.77 9.23
C SER A 301 28.23 16.47 10.33
N GLY A 302 27.97 15.73 11.41
CA GLY A 302 27.23 16.26 12.56
C GLY A 302 27.99 17.40 13.21
N ARG A 303 27.38 18.59 13.25
CA ARG A 303 27.86 19.70 14.07
C ARG A 303 27.65 19.33 15.54
N SER A 304 28.64 18.67 16.13
CA SER A 304 28.63 18.30 17.55
C SER A 304 28.38 19.55 18.41
N THR A 305 27.24 19.58 19.09
CA THR A 305 26.93 20.60 20.09
C THR A 305 27.56 20.15 21.41
N ARG A 306 28.27 21.06 22.09
CA ARG A 306 29.20 20.81 23.22
C ARG A 306 28.62 20.16 24.50
N SER A 307 27.41 19.60 24.48
CA SER A 307 26.72 19.14 25.71
C SER A 307 26.34 17.66 25.74
N VAL A 308 26.86 16.82 24.84
CA VAL A 308 26.58 15.38 24.86
C VAL A 308 27.72 14.65 25.57
N SER A 309 27.38 13.85 26.58
CA SER A 309 28.30 12.93 27.29
C SER A 309 29.12 12.12 26.28
N THR A 310 30.41 11.96 26.53
CA THR A 310 31.38 11.38 25.59
C THR A 310 31.12 9.93 25.20
N ASP A 311 30.26 9.21 25.93
CA ASP A 311 30.06 7.76 25.74
C ASP A 311 28.78 7.39 24.96
N ALA A 312 27.89 8.35 24.66
CA ALA A 312 26.63 8.05 23.97
C ALA A 312 26.74 8.26 22.45
N PHE A 313 26.50 7.19 21.67
CA PHE A 313 26.41 7.28 20.21
C PHE A 313 25.32 8.28 19.77
N PRO A 314 25.62 9.23 18.87
CA PRO A 314 24.62 10.15 18.36
C PRO A 314 23.63 9.42 17.45
N VAL A 315 22.34 9.50 17.80
CA VAL A 315 21.24 9.01 16.97
C VAL A 315 20.66 10.20 16.21
N VAL A 316 20.91 10.20 14.90
CA VAL A 316 20.59 11.30 13.98
C VAL A 316 19.29 11.04 13.23
N HIS A 317 19.03 9.78 12.86
CA HIS A 317 17.87 9.40 12.05
C HIS A 317 17.03 8.32 12.74
N ALA A 318 15.72 8.37 12.53
CA ALA A 318 14.76 7.39 13.03
C ALA A 318 15.11 5.94 12.65
N ALA A 319 15.65 5.72 11.44
CA ALA A 319 16.02 4.39 10.97
C ALA A 319 17.13 3.73 11.81
N GLN A 320 17.99 4.50 12.46
CA GLN A 320 19.01 3.95 13.37
C GLN A 320 18.40 3.25 14.58
N MET A 321 17.16 3.59 14.95
CA MET A 321 16.44 2.98 16.08
C MET A 321 15.75 1.65 15.72
N ILE A 322 15.79 1.20 14.46
CA ILE A 322 15.15 -0.05 14.04
C ILE A 322 15.65 -1.26 14.86
N PRO A 323 16.97 -1.50 15.03
CA PRO A 323 17.44 -2.64 15.84
C PRO A 323 16.97 -2.59 17.29
N VAL A 324 16.97 -1.40 17.90
CA VAL A 324 16.49 -1.19 19.27
C VAL A 324 15.00 -1.53 19.39
N ILE A 325 14.19 -1.07 18.44
CA ILE A 325 12.75 -1.35 18.41
C ILE A 325 12.48 -2.84 18.18
N LEU A 326 13.24 -3.50 17.31
CA LEU A 326 13.11 -4.95 17.09
C LEU A 326 13.43 -5.73 18.36
N GLY A 327 14.52 -5.41 19.07
CA GLY A 327 14.85 -6.07 20.33
C GLY A 327 13.78 -5.85 21.41
N LEU A 328 13.22 -4.64 21.49
CA LEU A 328 12.07 -4.37 22.38
C LEU A 328 10.82 -5.17 21.97
N ILE A 329 10.56 -5.34 20.68
CA ILE A 329 9.45 -6.19 20.18
C ILE A 329 9.69 -7.65 20.55
N GLU A 330 10.91 -8.15 20.43
CA GLU A 330 11.26 -9.52 20.83
C GLU A 330 10.98 -9.75 22.31
N THR A 331 11.39 -8.84 23.20
CA THR A 331 11.04 -8.92 24.63
C THR A 331 9.51 -8.88 24.84
N VAL A 332 8.80 -8.00 24.15
CA VAL A 332 7.33 -7.92 24.27
C VAL A 332 6.64 -9.18 23.74
N LEU A 333 7.19 -9.87 22.74
CA LEU A 333 6.63 -11.11 22.22
C LEU A 333 6.67 -12.26 23.24
N GLU A 334 7.62 -12.24 24.18
CA GLU A 334 7.76 -13.22 25.26
C GLU A 334 6.80 -12.95 26.44
N SER A 335 6.21 -11.76 26.45
CA SER A 335 5.37 -11.25 27.53
C SER A 335 4.04 -12.02 27.66
N HIS A 336 3.47 -12.06 28.87
CA HIS A 336 2.19 -12.73 29.11
C HIS A 336 1.03 -12.04 28.37
N ALA A 337 1.05 -10.71 28.27
CA ALA A 337 0.06 -9.89 27.59
C ALA A 337 -0.08 -10.24 26.11
N VAL A 338 1.04 -10.46 25.39
CA VAL A 338 0.97 -10.92 23.99
C VAL A 338 0.35 -12.31 23.88
N ARG A 339 0.71 -13.24 24.78
CA ARG A 339 0.13 -14.59 24.80
C ARG A 339 -1.39 -14.53 25.03
N THR A 340 -1.85 -13.78 26.03
CA THR A 340 -3.27 -13.57 26.29
C THR A 340 -4.00 -12.95 25.09
N GLU A 341 -3.43 -11.91 24.47
CA GLU A 341 -4.02 -11.24 23.31
C GLU A 341 -4.10 -12.14 22.06
N LEU A 342 -3.17 -13.09 21.90
CA LEU A 342 -3.26 -14.08 20.82
C LEU A 342 -4.42 -15.07 21.05
N GLU A 343 -4.61 -15.52 22.29
CA GLU A 343 -5.70 -16.42 22.66
C GLU A 343 -7.07 -15.74 22.57
N GLU A 344 -7.19 -14.53 23.13
CA GLU A 344 -8.38 -13.69 23.08
C GLU A 344 -8.68 -13.26 21.64
N GLY A 345 -7.67 -12.80 20.89
CA GLY A 345 -7.83 -12.43 19.49
C GLY A 345 -8.35 -13.58 18.61
N THR A 346 -8.00 -14.83 18.93
CA THR A 346 -8.57 -16.00 18.23
C THR A 346 -10.05 -16.19 18.56
N LYS A 347 -10.48 -15.92 19.80
CA LYS A 347 -11.89 -15.95 20.21
C LYS A 347 -12.67 -14.82 19.53
N ASP A 348 -12.14 -13.60 19.58
CA ASP A 348 -12.73 -12.40 18.97
C ASP A 348 -12.86 -12.55 17.45
N GLY A 349 -11.82 -13.06 16.78
CA GLY A 349 -11.86 -13.36 15.36
C GLY A 349 -13.00 -14.31 15.00
N ARG A 350 -13.21 -15.39 15.76
CA ARG A 350 -14.34 -16.31 15.56
C ARG A 350 -15.69 -15.63 15.77
N GLU A 351 -15.80 -14.76 16.77
CA GLU A 351 -17.01 -13.99 17.00
C GLU A 351 -17.31 -13.03 15.83
N LYS A 352 -16.31 -12.30 15.33
CA LYS A 352 -16.49 -11.41 14.16
C LYS A 352 -16.85 -12.17 12.88
N PHE A 353 -16.32 -13.37 12.68
CA PHE A 353 -16.78 -14.25 11.61
C PHE A 353 -18.22 -14.72 11.79
N ARG A 354 -18.64 -15.02 13.01
CA ARG A 354 -20.03 -15.38 13.33
C ARG A 354 -20.98 -14.22 13.03
N GLU A 355 -20.66 -13.00 13.49
CA GLU A 355 -21.42 -11.79 13.19
C GLU A 355 -21.57 -11.56 11.67
N SER A 356 -20.49 -11.72 10.90
CA SER A 356 -20.53 -11.62 9.43
C SER A 356 -21.45 -12.67 8.80
N ARG A 357 -21.37 -13.93 9.24
CA ARG A 357 -22.24 -15.02 8.74
C ARG A 357 -23.70 -14.78 9.05
N GLU A 358 -24.02 -14.25 10.23
CA GLU A 358 -25.39 -13.85 10.59
C GLU A 358 -25.89 -12.74 9.67
N CYS A 359 -25.07 -11.73 9.37
CA CYS A 359 -25.43 -10.69 8.40
C CYS A 359 -25.66 -11.25 6.99
N ILE A 360 -24.82 -12.20 6.53
CA ILE A 360 -24.99 -12.87 5.24
C ILE A 360 -26.30 -13.69 5.22
N LYS A 361 -26.63 -14.37 6.32
CA LYS A 361 -27.88 -15.13 6.44
C LYS A 361 -29.10 -14.21 6.33
N LEU A 362 -29.11 -13.10 7.06
CA LEU A 362 -30.19 -12.11 7.02
C LEU A 362 -30.33 -11.44 5.64
N GLU A 363 -29.23 -11.17 4.96
CA GLU A 363 -29.26 -10.64 3.59
C GLU A 363 -29.83 -11.67 2.60
N ASN A 364 -29.48 -12.96 2.74
CA ASN A 364 -30.08 -14.03 1.93
C ASN A 364 -31.59 -14.15 2.17
N GLU A 365 -32.03 -14.11 3.44
CA GLU A 365 -33.46 -14.13 3.78
C GLU A 365 -34.20 -12.92 3.18
N SER A 366 -33.59 -11.74 3.22
CA SER A 366 -34.12 -10.51 2.61
C SER A 366 -34.21 -10.63 1.09
N TRP A 367 -33.18 -11.21 0.46
CA TRP A 367 -33.17 -11.48 -0.98
C TRP A 367 -34.25 -12.49 -1.39
N ASP A 368 -34.45 -13.55 -0.62
CA ASP A 368 -35.49 -14.54 -0.93
C ASP A 368 -36.90 -13.93 -0.85
N GLN A 369 -37.14 -13.04 0.12
CA GLN A 369 -38.39 -12.28 0.20
C GLN A 369 -38.57 -11.33 -0.99
N LEU A 370 -37.53 -10.56 -1.34
CA LEU A 370 -37.55 -9.66 -2.49
C LEU A 370 -37.76 -10.44 -3.79
N ARG A 371 -37.04 -11.55 -3.96
CA ARG A 371 -37.15 -12.41 -5.13
C ARG A 371 -38.56 -12.97 -5.30
N LYS A 372 -39.18 -13.49 -4.22
CA LYS A 372 -40.57 -13.96 -4.25
C LYS A 372 -41.54 -12.84 -4.65
N SER A 373 -41.41 -11.65 -4.06
CA SER A 373 -42.29 -10.51 -4.42
C SER A 373 -42.11 -10.03 -5.87
N LEU A 374 -40.91 -10.14 -6.44
CA LEU A 374 -40.66 -9.85 -7.86
C LEU A 374 -41.19 -10.94 -8.79
N GLU A 375 -41.13 -12.21 -8.37
CA GLU A 375 -41.68 -13.36 -9.11
C GLU A 375 -43.23 -13.40 -9.07
N GLU A 376 -43.85 -12.91 -7.99
CA GLU A 376 -45.31 -12.81 -7.82
C GLU A 376 -45.93 -11.59 -8.54
N ALA A 377 -45.11 -10.64 -9.02
CA ALA A 377 -45.60 -9.50 -9.77
C ALA A 377 -46.25 -9.93 -11.11
N GLN A 378 -47.37 -9.29 -11.46
CA GLN A 378 -48.20 -9.66 -12.63
C GLN A 378 -47.42 -9.67 -13.97
N GLU A 379 -46.39 -8.82 -14.08
CA GLU A 379 -45.43 -8.81 -15.18
C GLU A 379 -44.00 -8.75 -14.60
N PRO A 380 -43.29 -9.89 -14.47
CA PRO A 380 -41.95 -9.91 -13.90
C PRO A 380 -40.94 -9.28 -14.87
N ASP A 381 -40.36 -8.14 -14.47
CA ASP A 381 -39.26 -7.51 -15.20
C ASP A 381 -37.95 -8.29 -14.97
N VAL A 382 -37.60 -9.13 -15.95
CA VAL A 382 -36.39 -9.97 -15.94
C VAL A 382 -35.11 -9.14 -15.77
N LEU A 383 -35.05 -7.93 -16.33
CA LEU A 383 -33.88 -7.07 -16.22
C LEU A 383 -33.73 -6.55 -14.79
N LYS A 384 -34.83 -6.15 -14.15
CA LYS A 384 -34.85 -5.75 -12.74
C LYS A 384 -34.43 -6.91 -11.82
N ILE A 385 -34.99 -8.11 -12.01
CA ILE A 385 -34.61 -9.29 -11.21
C ILE A 385 -33.12 -9.59 -11.34
N LYS A 386 -32.56 -9.50 -12.55
CA LYS A 386 -31.12 -9.73 -12.78
C LYS A 386 -30.26 -8.66 -12.09
N ALA A 387 -30.66 -7.39 -12.16
CA ALA A 387 -29.95 -6.29 -11.50
C ALA A 387 -29.96 -6.44 -9.97
N GLU A 388 -31.12 -6.76 -9.38
CA GLU A 388 -31.23 -6.98 -7.94
C GLU A 388 -30.44 -8.21 -7.47
N ARG A 389 -30.44 -9.30 -8.26
CA ARG A 389 -29.60 -10.49 -7.98
C ARG A 389 -28.12 -10.13 -7.98
N GLN A 390 -27.69 -9.27 -8.90
CA GLN A 390 -26.31 -8.81 -8.97
C GLN A 390 -25.98 -7.91 -7.76
N ALA A 391 -26.88 -7.00 -7.39
CA ALA A 391 -26.72 -6.17 -6.19
C ALA A 391 -26.63 -7.01 -4.91
N HIS A 392 -27.48 -8.02 -4.76
CA HIS A 392 -27.43 -8.99 -3.67
C HIS A 392 -26.07 -9.72 -3.61
N LYS A 393 -25.60 -10.25 -4.75
CA LYS A 393 -24.29 -10.92 -4.82
C LYS A 393 -23.16 -9.99 -4.38
N LEU A 394 -23.17 -8.73 -4.82
CA LEU A 394 -22.19 -7.73 -4.42
C LEU A 394 -22.21 -7.45 -2.91
N LYS A 395 -23.40 -7.39 -2.29
CA LYS A 395 -23.52 -7.20 -0.84
C LYS A 395 -22.94 -8.38 -0.06
N ILE A 396 -23.24 -9.63 -0.45
CA ILE A 396 -22.65 -10.83 0.17
C ILE A 396 -21.14 -10.79 0.06
N THR A 397 -20.61 -10.60 -1.16
CA THR A 397 -19.15 -10.50 -1.38
C THR A 397 -18.54 -9.36 -0.56
N GLY A 398 -19.24 -8.24 -0.40
CA GLY A 398 -18.82 -7.15 0.46
C GLY A 398 -18.73 -7.54 1.95
N LEU A 399 -19.70 -8.30 2.47
CA LEU A 399 -19.67 -8.81 3.85
C LEU A 399 -18.54 -9.81 4.07
N GLU A 400 -18.29 -10.69 3.10
CA GLU A 400 -17.18 -11.64 3.14
C GLU A 400 -15.81 -10.93 3.11
N ASN A 401 -15.66 -9.93 2.25
CA ASN A 401 -14.42 -9.15 2.15
C ASN A 401 -14.19 -8.29 3.40
N ALA A 402 -15.23 -7.66 3.95
CA ALA A 402 -15.13 -6.94 5.22
C ALA A 402 -14.68 -7.88 6.35
N ALA A 403 -15.25 -9.10 6.44
CA ALA A 403 -14.82 -10.08 7.42
C ALA A 403 -13.36 -10.49 7.25
N LYS A 404 -12.87 -10.65 6.01
CA LYS A 404 -11.45 -10.93 5.73
C LYS A 404 -10.53 -9.78 6.16
N VAL A 405 -10.93 -8.52 5.93
CA VAL A 405 -10.17 -7.35 6.40
C VAL A 405 -10.11 -7.32 7.94
N ILE A 406 -11.19 -7.68 8.62
CA ILE A 406 -11.20 -7.75 10.09
C ILE A 406 -10.34 -8.92 10.58
N ALA A 407 -10.44 -10.08 9.94
CA ALA A 407 -9.72 -11.29 10.31
C ALA A 407 -8.21 -11.11 10.31
N SER A 408 -7.67 -10.22 9.46
CA SER A 408 -6.23 -9.93 9.43
C SER A 408 -5.71 -9.35 10.75
N ALA A 409 -6.59 -8.73 11.55
CA ALA A 409 -6.25 -8.21 12.87
C ALA A 409 -5.98 -9.30 13.91
N PHE A 410 -6.28 -10.57 13.61
CA PHE A 410 -6.18 -11.69 14.56
C PHE A 410 -5.19 -12.76 14.11
N ILE A 411 -4.43 -12.51 13.03
CA ILE A 411 -3.43 -13.45 12.53
C ILE A 411 -2.26 -13.51 13.54
N PRO A 412 -1.84 -14.71 13.99
CA PRO A 412 -0.77 -14.83 14.98
C PRO A 412 0.61 -14.39 14.48
N ARG A 413 0.90 -14.62 13.20
CA ARG A 413 2.20 -14.30 12.58
C ARG A 413 2.00 -13.81 11.16
N PHE A 414 2.65 -12.69 10.86
CA PHE A 414 2.75 -12.20 9.50
C PHE A 414 3.89 -12.91 8.77
N THR A 415 3.64 -13.35 7.53
CA THR A 415 4.63 -14.00 6.68
C THR A 415 4.40 -13.61 5.21
N PRO A 416 5.43 -13.74 4.35
CA PRO A 416 5.23 -13.62 2.91
C PRO A 416 4.17 -14.60 2.41
N LEU A 417 3.49 -14.26 1.30
CA LEU A 417 2.53 -15.15 0.66
C LEU A 417 3.17 -16.42 0.09
N GLY A 418 4.47 -16.35 -0.21
CA GLY A 418 5.26 -17.45 -0.74
C GLY A 418 6.34 -16.98 -1.71
N SER A 419 6.95 -17.94 -2.39
CA SER A 419 7.91 -17.68 -3.48
C SER A 419 7.52 -18.43 -4.74
N ASP A 420 7.79 -17.85 -5.91
CA ASP A 420 7.63 -18.54 -7.18
C ASP A 420 8.87 -19.39 -7.54
N SER A 421 8.81 -20.05 -8.70
CA SER A 421 9.91 -20.88 -9.22
C SER A 421 11.19 -20.11 -9.56
N ASP A 422 11.10 -18.80 -9.71
CA ASP A 422 12.23 -17.90 -9.97
C ASP A 422 12.80 -17.31 -8.66
N GLY A 423 12.26 -17.72 -7.50
CA GLY A 423 12.70 -17.25 -6.19
C GLY A 423 12.24 -15.84 -5.84
N ARG A 424 11.22 -15.30 -6.53
CA ARG A 424 10.61 -14.00 -6.17
C ARG A 424 9.74 -14.16 -4.95
N ILE A 425 9.86 -13.28 -3.97
CA ILE A 425 9.14 -13.35 -2.70
C ILE A 425 7.99 -12.35 -2.72
N TYR A 426 6.76 -12.83 -2.49
CA TYR A 426 5.54 -12.04 -2.59
C TYR A 426 5.03 -11.64 -1.20
N TRP A 427 4.72 -10.37 -1.01
CA TRP A 427 4.25 -9.81 0.25
C TRP A 427 2.92 -9.08 0.07
N ALA A 428 1.94 -9.42 0.90
CA ALA A 428 0.66 -8.71 0.99
C ALA A 428 0.44 -8.32 2.45
N LEU A 429 0.68 -7.05 2.76
CA LEU A 429 0.60 -6.55 4.13
C LEU A 429 -0.85 -6.44 4.61
N THR A 430 -1.04 -6.59 5.92
CA THR A 430 -2.38 -6.58 6.52
C THR A 430 -3.03 -5.20 6.39
N PRO A 431 -4.33 -5.06 6.07
CA PRO A 431 -4.99 -3.76 5.97
C PRO A 431 -4.77 -2.86 7.21
N GLY A 432 -4.60 -1.56 6.96
CA GLY A 432 -4.35 -0.58 8.02
C GLY A 432 -5.53 -0.40 8.98
N VAL A 433 -5.31 0.34 10.08
CA VAL A 433 -6.34 0.59 11.12
C VAL A 433 -7.64 1.16 10.53
N TYR A 434 -7.55 2.12 9.60
CA TYR A 434 -8.72 2.72 8.97
C TYR A 434 -9.53 1.74 8.12
N ASP A 435 -8.87 0.80 7.44
CA ASP A 435 -9.55 -0.22 6.63
C ASP A 435 -10.31 -1.20 7.54
N ARG A 436 -9.71 -1.56 8.68
CA ARG A 436 -10.33 -2.44 9.70
C ARG A 436 -11.54 -1.77 10.35
N GLU A 437 -11.42 -0.50 10.76
CA GLU A 437 -12.54 0.26 11.31
C GLU A 437 -13.68 0.38 10.31
N TYR A 438 -13.36 0.66 9.05
CA TYR A 438 -14.36 0.71 8.00
C TYR A 438 -15.06 -0.64 7.79
N ALA A 439 -14.31 -1.74 7.79
CA ALA A 439 -14.88 -3.07 7.64
C ALA A 439 -15.81 -3.45 8.81
N LEU A 440 -15.46 -3.05 10.04
CA LEU A 440 -16.31 -3.20 11.23
C LEU A 440 -17.60 -2.39 11.07
N ASP A 441 -17.50 -1.12 10.71
CA ASP A 441 -18.65 -0.25 10.47
C ASP A 441 -19.55 -0.82 9.34
N TYR A 442 -18.94 -1.37 8.28
CA TYR A 442 -19.66 -1.98 7.16
C TYR A 442 -20.53 -3.16 7.62
N ILE A 443 -19.97 -4.09 8.40
CA ILE A 443 -20.74 -5.22 8.96
C ILE A 443 -21.82 -4.73 9.93
N ALA A 444 -21.46 -3.84 10.87
CA ALA A 444 -22.41 -3.32 11.86
C ALA A 444 -23.59 -2.59 11.22
N SER A 445 -23.37 -1.86 10.12
CA SER A 445 -24.43 -1.15 9.38
C SER A 445 -25.48 -2.07 8.74
N ARG A 446 -25.17 -3.37 8.59
CA ARG A 446 -26.05 -4.38 8.00
C ARG A 446 -26.80 -5.20 9.04
N GLN A 447 -26.53 -4.99 10.33
CA GLN A 447 -27.29 -5.64 11.39
C GLN A 447 -28.66 -4.96 11.57
N PRO A 448 -29.76 -5.72 11.68
CA PRO A 448 -31.12 -5.17 11.79
C PRO A 448 -31.35 -4.39 13.09
N GLN A 449 -30.64 -4.76 14.16
CA GLN A 449 -30.65 -4.10 15.47
C GLN A 449 -29.51 -3.08 15.64
N GLY A 450 -28.70 -2.87 14.59
CA GLY A 450 -27.62 -1.90 14.63
C GLY A 450 -28.14 -0.48 14.82
N PRO A 451 -27.37 0.43 15.44
CA PRO A 451 -27.77 1.82 15.60
C PRO A 451 -28.05 2.44 14.22
N LYS A 452 -29.33 2.74 13.95
CA LYS A 452 -29.86 3.21 12.66
C LYS A 452 -29.26 4.54 12.13
N SER A 453 -28.31 5.18 12.83
CA SER A 453 -28.11 6.63 12.73
C SER A 453 -26.70 7.14 12.42
N LYS A 454 -25.69 6.32 12.12
CA LYS A 454 -24.38 6.89 11.71
C LYS A 454 -23.82 6.16 10.50
N LYS A 455 -23.84 6.85 9.35
CA LYS A 455 -22.97 6.52 8.22
C LYS A 455 -21.54 6.31 8.75
N PRO A 456 -20.78 5.33 8.22
CA PRO A 456 -19.42 5.04 8.66
C PRO A 456 -18.63 6.35 8.80
N ARG A 457 -18.20 6.67 10.03
CA ARG A 457 -17.63 7.98 10.39
C ARG A 457 -16.36 8.30 9.58
N ASN A 458 -15.66 7.26 9.13
CA ASN A 458 -14.38 7.36 8.44
C ASN A 458 -14.48 7.33 6.91
N ARG A 459 -15.69 7.46 6.33
CA ARG A 459 -15.89 7.41 4.87
C ARG A 459 -14.99 8.38 4.09
N LYS A 460 -14.77 9.59 4.61
CA LYS A 460 -13.95 10.62 3.94
C LYS A 460 -12.48 10.21 3.77
N HIS A 461 -11.92 9.46 4.71
CA HIS A 461 -10.50 9.11 4.70
C HIS A 461 -10.18 8.05 3.64
N ARG A 462 -11.14 7.15 3.35
CA ARG A 462 -10.99 6.10 2.33
C ARG A 462 -11.22 6.62 0.90
N VAL A 463 -12.23 7.48 0.73
CA VAL A 463 -12.63 8.03 -0.58
C VAL A 463 -11.57 8.97 -1.19
N GLN A 464 -10.60 9.43 -0.39
CA GLN A 464 -9.60 10.40 -0.83
C GLN A 464 -8.26 9.82 -1.30
N LYS A 465 -7.99 8.52 -1.17
CA LYS A 465 -6.76 7.97 -1.76
C LYS A 465 -6.92 7.94 -3.27
N GLU A 466 -6.36 8.96 -3.91
CA GLU A 466 -6.44 9.11 -5.34
C GLU A 466 -5.76 7.89 -5.99
N GLU A 467 -6.27 7.47 -7.15
CA GLU A 467 -5.65 6.44 -7.97
C GLU A 467 -4.15 6.74 -8.22
N SER A 468 -3.78 8.02 -8.26
CA SER A 468 -2.39 8.47 -8.34
C SER A 468 -1.53 8.05 -7.15
N ASP A 469 -2.07 8.07 -5.93
CA ASP A 469 -1.31 7.72 -4.72
C ASP A 469 -1.04 6.22 -4.66
N ARG A 470 -2.04 5.41 -5.00
CA ARG A 470 -1.89 3.94 -5.13
C ARG A 470 -0.88 3.60 -6.22
N LYS A 471 -0.97 4.27 -7.37
CA LYS A 471 -0.03 4.11 -8.47
C LYS A 471 1.40 4.54 -8.12
N ALA A 472 1.56 5.44 -7.16
CA ALA A 472 2.88 5.87 -6.69
C ALA A 472 3.53 4.84 -5.75
N LEU A 473 2.81 3.77 -5.35
CA LEU A 473 3.33 2.67 -4.52
C LEU A 473 3.99 3.20 -3.23
N LYS A 474 3.39 4.22 -2.59
CA LYS A 474 3.96 4.86 -1.40
C LYS A 474 3.62 4.14 -0.10
N GLU A 475 2.52 3.39 -0.09
CA GLU A 475 1.96 2.77 1.12
C GLU A 475 1.88 1.26 0.98
N TRP A 476 2.50 0.54 1.90
CA TRP A 476 2.65 -0.91 1.86
C TRP A 476 1.33 -1.67 1.70
N THR A 477 0.24 -1.16 2.27
CA THR A 477 -1.05 -1.85 2.27
C THR A 477 -1.83 -1.76 0.99
N TRP A 478 -1.42 -0.92 0.04
CA TRP A 478 -2.20 -0.61 -1.16
C TRP A 478 -1.69 -1.28 -2.44
N PHE A 479 -0.75 -2.20 -2.32
CA PHE A 479 -0.23 -2.98 -3.43
C PHE A 479 0.37 -4.31 -2.96
N LEU A 480 0.51 -5.26 -3.87
CA LEU A 480 1.28 -6.49 -3.67
C LEU A 480 2.76 -6.18 -3.92
N ALA A 481 3.61 -6.33 -2.91
CA ALA A 481 5.05 -6.12 -3.04
C ALA A 481 5.75 -7.42 -3.45
N VAL A 482 6.75 -7.33 -4.31
CA VAL A 482 7.53 -8.48 -4.78
C VAL A 482 9.02 -8.15 -4.72
N TRP A 483 9.79 -8.94 -4.00
CA TRP A 483 11.25 -8.85 -4.01
C TRP A 483 11.84 -9.88 -4.97
N GLY A 484 12.61 -9.45 -5.96
CA GLY A 484 13.26 -10.35 -6.90
C GLY A 484 13.66 -9.69 -8.22
N THR A 485 13.94 -10.51 -9.22
CA THR A 485 14.25 -10.07 -10.57
C THR A 485 12.98 -9.94 -11.41
N GLU A 486 12.94 -8.95 -12.31
CA GLU A 486 11.88 -8.85 -13.31
C GLU A 486 11.85 -10.13 -14.15
N PRO A 487 10.68 -10.69 -14.49
CA PRO A 487 10.59 -11.74 -15.49
C PRO A 487 11.16 -11.22 -16.80
N THR A 488 12.40 -11.60 -17.06
CA THR A 488 13.12 -11.15 -18.24
C THR A 488 12.52 -11.88 -19.45
N ALA A 489 12.15 -11.13 -20.50
CA ALA A 489 11.86 -11.75 -21.78
C ALA A 489 13.10 -12.53 -22.23
N MET A 490 12.99 -13.86 -22.28
CA MET A 490 14.03 -14.85 -22.63
C MET A 490 15.23 -14.23 -23.37
N GLY A 491 16.29 -13.83 -22.65
CA GLY A 491 17.51 -13.33 -23.29
C GLY A 491 18.29 -12.22 -22.59
N ALA A 492 17.80 -11.55 -21.54
CA ALA A 492 18.67 -10.62 -20.79
C ALA A 492 19.58 -11.36 -19.79
N SER A 493 20.78 -10.83 -19.63
CA SER A 493 21.86 -11.33 -18.78
C SER A 493 21.37 -11.68 -17.38
N ALA A 494 21.83 -12.82 -16.84
CA ALA A 494 21.55 -13.31 -15.49
C ALA A 494 22.06 -12.41 -14.33
N THR A 495 22.47 -11.18 -14.65
CA THR A 495 23.05 -10.20 -13.74
C THR A 495 22.07 -9.08 -13.36
N ALA A 496 20.76 -9.28 -13.53
CA ALA A 496 19.78 -8.30 -13.11
C ALA A 496 19.75 -8.23 -11.57
N ASP A 497 19.99 -7.04 -11.01
CA ASP A 497 19.95 -6.82 -9.57
C ASP A 497 18.53 -7.06 -9.02
N LYS A 498 18.45 -7.72 -7.86
CA LYS A 498 17.17 -7.91 -7.16
C LYS A 498 16.68 -6.56 -6.63
N GLN A 499 15.40 -6.27 -6.86
CA GLN A 499 14.79 -5.04 -6.38
C GLN A 499 13.32 -5.25 -5.98
N TRP A 500 12.71 -4.20 -5.44
CA TRP A 500 11.31 -4.16 -5.04
C TRP A 500 10.40 -3.78 -6.22
N TRP A 501 9.40 -4.60 -6.47
CA TRP A 501 8.34 -4.42 -7.46
C TRP A 501 6.97 -4.35 -6.79
N GLY A 502 6.02 -3.66 -7.40
CA GLY A 502 4.68 -3.47 -6.85
C GLY A 502 3.56 -3.60 -7.88
N PHE A 503 2.45 -4.20 -7.44
CA PHE A 503 1.20 -4.29 -8.21
C PHE A 503 0.05 -3.67 -7.41
N TRP A 504 -0.44 -2.51 -7.83
CA TRP A 504 -1.49 -1.77 -7.12
C TRP A 504 -2.89 -1.96 -7.73
N ASP A 505 -2.97 -2.42 -8.98
CA ASP A 505 -4.23 -2.65 -9.69
C ASP A 505 -4.69 -4.11 -9.47
N PRO A 506 -5.88 -4.35 -8.85
CA PRO A 506 -6.42 -5.69 -8.68
C PRO A 506 -6.47 -6.52 -9.96
N VAL A 507 -6.74 -5.90 -11.11
CA VAL A 507 -6.81 -6.60 -12.41
C VAL A 507 -5.42 -7.13 -12.81
N GLU A 508 -4.37 -6.35 -12.59
CA GLU A 508 -2.99 -6.77 -12.84
C GLU A 508 -2.54 -7.84 -11.83
N ILE A 509 -2.97 -7.78 -10.57
CA ILE A 509 -2.67 -8.81 -9.56
C ILE A 509 -3.34 -10.15 -9.94
N HIS A 510 -4.59 -10.14 -10.41
CA HIS A 510 -5.23 -11.34 -10.94
C HIS A 510 -4.49 -11.90 -12.16
N ARG A 511 -4.03 -11.03 -13.06
CA ARG A 511 -3.20 -11.45 -14.21
C ARG A 511 -1.88 -12.07 -13.76
N LEU A 512 -1.26 -11.53 -12.72
CA LEU A 512 -0.04 -12.10 -12.13
C LEU A 512 -0.29 -13.50 -11.56
N ALA A 513 -1.37 -13.70 -10.80
CA ALA A 513 -1.75 -15.02 -10.30
C ALA A 513 -1.97 -16.03 -11.45
N GLU A 514 -2.68 -15.62 -12.50
CA GLU A 514 -2.88 -16.45 -13.68
C GLU A 514 -1.57 -16.74 -14.43
N TRP A 515 -0.70 -15.74 -14.55
CA TRP A 515 0.61 -15.87 -15.19
C TRP A 515 1.47 -16.90 -14.45
N ILE A 516 1.62 -16.77 -13.12
CA ILE A 516 2.35 -17.75 -12.28
C ILE A 516 1.74 -19.16 -12.44
N SER A 517 0.41 -19.26 -12.49
CA SER A 517 -0.27 -20.53 -12.65
C SER A 517 0.06 -21.23 -13.98
N VAL A 518 0.18 -20.48 -15.07
CA VAL A 518 0.46 -21.06 -16.39
C VAL A 518 1.95 -21.27 -16.63
N THR A 519 2.83 -20.37 -16.19
CA THR A 519 4.28 -20.56 -16.34
C THR A 519 4.81 -21.76 -15.55
N ASN A 520 4.04 -22.26 -14.57
CA ASN A 520 4.37 -23.41 -13.74
C ASN A 520 3.47 -24.62 -13.99
N ASP A 521 2.71 -24.66 -15.09
CA ASP A 521 1.85 -25.79 -15.48
C ASP A 521 0.85 -26.25 -14.39
N LEU A 522 0.33 -25.33 -13.56
CA LEU A 522 -0.54 -25.68 -12.43
C LEU A 522 -1.98 -26.05 -12.85
N LYS A 523 -2.42 -25.66 -14.06
CA LYS A 523 -3.81 -25.85 -14.54
C LYS A 523 -4.06 -27.22 -15.18
N THR A 524 -3.03 -27.98 -15.54
CA THR A 524 -3.14 -29.20 -16.36
C THR A 524 -3.25 -30.49 -15.56
N THR A 525 -3.17 -30.46 -14.23
CA THR A 525 -3.15 -31.69 -13.39
C THR A 525 -4.55 -32.24 -13.05
N GLY A 526 -5.39 -32.43 -14.06
CA GLY A 526 -6.67 -33.14 -13.93
C GLY A 526 -6.57 -34.67 -14.04
N ASP A 527 -5.39 -35.19 -14.41
CA ASP A 527 -5.17 -36.62 -14.60
C ASP A 527 -4.12 -37.15 -13.60
N PRO A 528 -4.54 -37.80 -12.49
CA PRO A 528 -3.64 -38.31 -11.45
C PRO A 528 -2.79 -39.53 -11.89
N SER A 529 -2.79 -39.92 -13.17
CA SER A 529 -2.20 -41.19 -13.64
C SER A 529 -0.70 -41.16 -13.99
N SER A 530 -0.04 -40.00 -14.08
CA SER A 530 1.40 -39.95 -14.41
C SER A 530 2.28 -40.00 -13.14
N GLY A 531 2.63 -41.19 -12.69
CA GLY A 531 3.38 -41.46 -11.44
C GLY A 531 4.82 -40.93 -11.36
N ARG A 532 5.01 -39.62 -11.24
CA ARG A 532 6.33 -38.99 -10.98
C ARG A 532 6.41 -38.45 -9.54
N PRO A 533 7.06 -39.15 -8.58
CA PRO A 533 6.90 -38.92 -7.14
C PRO A 533 7.79 -37.84 -6.47
N ALA A 534 8.54 -37.00 -7.18
CA ALA A 534 9.56 -36.13 -6.54
C ALA A 534 9.27 -34.60 -6.53
N ALA A 535 8.21 -34.11 -7.19
CA ALA A 535 7.95 -32.66 -7.34
C ALA A 535 6.76 -32.11 -6.50
N SER A 536 6.24 -32.88 -5.54
CA SER A 536 4.94 -32.57 -4.92
C SER A 536 4.91 -31.32 -4.04
N ARG A 537 5.96 -31.05 -3.24
CA ARG A 537 5.93 -29.96 -2.24
C ARG A 537 6.01 -28.56 -2.87
N THR A 538 6.77 -28.40 -3.95
CA THR A 538 6.92 -27.11 -4.65
C THR A 538 5.64 -26.73 -5.38
N VAL A 539 4.94 -27.71 -5.98
CA VAL A 539 3.68 -27.48 -6.69
C VAL A 539 2.57 -26.99 -5.74
N GLU A 540 2.47 -27.57 -4.53
CA GLU A 540 1.44 -27.14 -3.56
C GLU A 540 1.72 -25.73 -3.02
N GLY A 541 2.99 -25.39 -2.78
CA GLY A 541 3.40 -24.03 -2.42
C GLY A 541 3.00 -23.01 -3.49
N LEU A 542 3.22 -23.33 -4.77
CA LEU A 542 2.83 -22.47 -5.89
C LEU A 542 1.30 -22.33 -6.04
N LYS A 543 0.54 -23.42 -5.84
CA LYS A 543 -0.93 -23.37 -5.84
C LYS A 543 -1.45 -22.47 -4.72
N THR A 544 -0.86 -22.58 -3.53
CA THR A 544 -1.19 -21.75 -2.37
C THR A 544 -0.85 -20.28 -2.66
N LEU A 545 0.32 -20.00 -3.24
CA LEU A 545 0.72 -18.65 -3.64
C LEU A 545 -0.26 -18.03 -4.63
N VAL A 546 -0.60 -18.74 -5.72
CA VAL A 546 -1.56 -18.26 -6.74
C VAL A 546 -2.92 -17.95 -6.11
N LYS A 547 -3.41 -18.84 -5.23
CA LYS A 547 -4.66 -18.63 -4.50
C LYS A 547 -4.58 -17.37 -3.64
N ASN A 548 -3.53 -17.22 -2.83
CA ASN A 548 -3.36 -16.09 -1.92
C ASN A 548 -3.23 -14.76 -2.67
N ILE A 549 -2.52 -14.72 -3.80
CA ILE A 549 -2.41 -13.54 -4.67
C ILE A 549 -3.80 -13.15 -5.22
N ALA A 550 -4.59 -14.12 -5.70
CA ALA A 550 -5.93 -13.85 -6.22
C ALA A 550 -6.90 -13.39 -5.13
N GLU A 551 -6.82 -13.97 -3.93
CA GLU A 551 -7.61 -13.52 -2.77
C GLU A 551 -7.24 -12.10 -2.34
N TYR A 552 -5.94 -11.76 -2.34
CA TYR A 552 -5.48 -10.40 -2.07
C TYR A 552 -5.98 -9.40 -3.13
N ALA A 553 -5.97 -9.77 -4.42
CA ALA A 553 -6.54 -8.92 -5.47
C ALA A 553 -8.02 -8.60 -5.22
N THR A 554 -8.80 -9.61 -4.84
CA THR A 554 -10.24 -9.44 -4.54
C THR A 554 -10.45 -8.53 -3.33
N LEU A 555 -9.61 -8.70 -2.30
CA LEU A 555 -9.64 -7.86 -1.10
C LEU A 555 -9.26 -6.41 -1.41
N LEU A 556 -8.23 -6.20 -2.23
CA LEU A 556 -7.78 -4.88 -2.65
C LEU A 556 -8.81 -4.18 -3.54
N GLU A 557 -9.49 -4.91 -4.41
CA GLU A 557 -10.60 -4.39 -5.22
C GLU A 557 -11.72 -3.89 -4.31
N TRP A 558 -12.16 -4.71 -3.35
CA TRP A 558 -13.17 -4.28 -2.38
C TRP A 558 -12.73 -3.03 -1.63
N ARG A 559 -11.45 -2.97 -1.20
CA ARG A 559 -10.86 -1.80 -0.51
C ARG A 559 -10.76 -0.56 -1.42
N ALA A 560 -10.59 -0.73 -2.73
CA ALA A 560 -10.48 0.37 -3.68
C ALA A 560 -11.83 0.94 -4.16
N GLN A 561 -12.90 0.13 -4.22
CA GLN A 561 -14.18 0.56 -4.79
C GLN A 561 -14.88 1.69 -4.00
N GLY A 562 -14.60 1.83 -2.70
CA GLY A 562 -15.39 2.71 -1.83
C GLY A 562 -16.86 2.25 -1.77
N GLU A 563 -17.69 2.97 -1.02
CA GLU A 563 -19.15 2.86 -1.20
C GLU A 563 -19.54 3.75 -2.39
N GLU A 564 -19.87 3.13 -3.52
CA GLU A 564 -20.64 3.78 -4.58
C GLU A 564 -22.03 4.10 -4.00
N ASP A 565 -22.38 5.39 -3.92
CA ASP A 565 -23.70 5.87 -3.46
C ASP A 565 -24.80 5.56 -4.48
#